data_AF-A0A7Z9DUQ6-F1
#
_entry.id   AF-A0A7Z9DUQ6-F1
#
_cell.length_a   1.000
_cell.length_b   1.000
_cell.length_c   1.000
_cell.angle_alpha   90.00
_cell.angle_beta   90.00
_cell.angle_gamma   90.00
#
_symmetry.space_group_name_H-M   'P 1'
#
loop_
_entity.id
_entity.type
_entity.pdbx_description
1 polymer ?
#
loop_
_entity_poly.entity_id
_entity_poly.type
_entity_poly.pdbx_seq_one_letter_code
_entity_poly.pdbx_strand_id
1 'polypeptide(L)'
;MIVLEYKVKGKPNQYQAIDQAIRTTQFVRNKAIRYWMDNSRELKIDRFALNKYSTTLRNEFPFVADLNSMAVQSASERGWSAISRFYDNCQKKISGKKGYPKFQKDCRSVEYKTSGWALHPTKRQITFTDKNGIGKLKLLGKWDIQSYNVKDIIRQWIEYFAAKFDKLAIPVAPHYTSQKCSNCGVIVKKSLSTRTHVCNCGCELHRDTNAAINILNLGKQARGGHPRSNANGLETSTLLGETLVAARI
;
A
#
# COMPACT_ATOMS: atom_id res chain seq x y z
N MET A 1 1.87 -2.66 -2.57
CA MET A 1 1.68 -2.28 -1.15
C MET A 1 1.28 -3.53 -0.39
N ILE A 2 2.07 -3.93 0.60
CA ILE A 2 1.72 -5.06 1.49
C ILE A 2 0.89 -4.46 2.62
N VAL A 3 -0.31 -5.01 2.84
CA VAL A 3 -1.19 -4.62 3.93
C VAL A 3 -1.09 -5.70 4.99
N LEU A 4 -0.78 -5.31 6.23
CA LEU A 4 -0.79 -6.21 7.38
C LEU A 4 -2.00 -5.90 8.24
N GLU A 5 -2.86 -6.90 8.43
CA GLU A 5 -4.09 -6.77 9.20
C GLU A 5 -3.97 -7.53 10.52
N TYR A 6 -4.31 -6.86 11.62
CA TYR A 6 -4.29 -7.44 12.96
C TYR A 6 -5.59 -7.13 13.67
N LYS A 7 -6.05 -8.07 14.49
CA LYS A 7 -7.09 -7.76 15.48
C LYS A 7 -6.43 -7.05 16.64
N VAL A 8 -7.07 -6.03 17.20
CA VAL A 8 -6.59 -5.36 18.42
C VAL A 8 -7.30 -5.92 19.64
N LYS A 9 -6.58 -6.04 20.76
CA LYS A 9 -7.14 -6.30 22.08
C LYS A 9 -6.78 -5.15 23.01
N GLY A 10 -7.80 -4.40 23.42
CA GLY A 10 -7.73 -3.32 24.39
C GLY A 10 -8.72 -3.51 25.55
N LYS A 11 -8.70 -2.54 26.47
CA LYS A 11 -9.66 -2.37 27.56
C LYS A 11 -10.94 -1.65 27.08
N PRO A 12 -12.08 -1.75 27.79
CA PRO A 12 -13.32 -1.08 27.41
C PRO A 12 -13.18 0.43 27.13
N ASN A 13 -12.45 1.15 27.98
CA ASN A 13 -12.18 2.58 27.79
C ASN A 13 -11.36 2.88 26.52
N GLN A 14 -10.45 1.98 26.13
CA GLN A 14 -9.67 2.12 24.90
C GLN A 14 -10.54 1.93 23.66
N TYR A 15 -11.52 1.02 23.70
CA TYR A 15 -12.49 0.88 22.60
C TYR A 15 -13.38 2.11 22.46
N GLN A 16 -13.81 2.70 23.58
CA GLN A 16 -14.55 3.97 23.55
C GLN A 16 -13.70 5.10 22.94
N ALA A 17 -12.40 5.17 23.27
CA ALA A 17 -11.48 6.13 22.65
C ALA A 17 -11.30 5.91 21.13
N ILE A 18 -11.24 4.64 20.68
CA ILE A 18 -11.20 4.30 19.25
C ILE A 18 -12.49 4.75 18.56
N ASP A 19 -13.65 4.45 19.15
CA ASP A 19 -14.95 4.88 18.61
C ASP A 19 -15.03 6.41 18.51
N GLN A 20 -14.51 7.13 19.51
CA GLN A 20 -14.44 8.58 19.49
C GLN A 20 -13.53 9.08 18.35
N ALA A 21 -12.35 8.48 18.14
CA ALA A 21 -11.47 8.83 17.03
C ALA A 21 -12.13 8.59 15.65
N ILE A 22 -12.91 7.51 15.51
CA ILE A 22 -13.68 7.20 14.30
C ILE A 22 -14.79 8.23 14.07
N ARG A 23 -15.50 8.63 15.13
CA ARG A 23 -16.54 9.69 15.07
C ARG A 23 -15.93 11.05 14.71
N THR A 24 -14.78 11.40 15.28
CA THR A 24 -14.03 12.62 14.92
C THR A 24 -13.63 12.60 13.45
N THR A 25 -13.16 11.45 12.94
CA THR A 25 -12.84 11.27 11.51
C THR A 25 -14.06 11.50 10.61
N GLN A 26 -15.22 10.95 11.00
CA GLN A 26 -16.49 11.17 10.28
C GLN A 26 -16.88 12.65 10.25
N PHE A 27 -16.78 13.31 11.40
CA PHE A 27 -17.09 14.73 11.55
C PHE A 27 -16.22 15.58 10.62
N VAL A 28 -14.89 15.41 10.67
CA VAL A 28 -13.94 16.18 9.85
C VAL A 28 -14.21 15.96 8.35
N ARG A 29 -14.41 14.70 7.92
CA ARG A 29 -14.75 14.39 6.53
C ARG A 29 -16.03 15.10 6.08
N ASN A 30 -17.08 15.05 6.90
CA ASN A 30 -18.36 15.65 6.54
C ASN A 30 -18.30 17.18 6.55
N LYS A 31 -17.54 17.78 7.49
CA LYS A 31 -17.24 19.22 7.48
C LYS A 31 -16.46 19.63 6.25
N ALA A 32 -15.49 18.84 5.79
CA ALA A 32 -14.77 19.11 4.54
C ALA A 32 -15.71 19.10 3.31
N ILE A 33 -16.64 18.13 3.24
CA ILE A 33 -17.66 18.12 2.18
C ILE A 33 -18.58 19.34 2.30
N ARG A 34 -19.02 19.69 3.51
CA ARG A 34 -19.90 20.84 3.70
C ARG A 34 -19.23 22.15 3.32
N TYR A 35 -17.98 22.34 3.74
CA TYR A 35 -17.17 23.48 3.34
C TYR A 35 -17.05 23.58 1.82
N TRP A 36 -16.81 22.48 1.12
CA TRP A 36 -16.83 22.48 -0.34
C TRP A 36 -18.21 22.85 -0.94
N MET A 37 -19.32 22.40 -0.34
CA MET A 37 -20.68 22.73 -0.80
C MET A 37 -21.04 24.20 -0.57
N ASP A 38 -20.55 24.80 0.53
CA ASP A 38 -20.85 26.18 0.92
C ASP A 38 -20.10 27.24 0.12
N ASN A 39 -18.93 26.89 -0.40
CA ASN A 39 -18.09 27.83 -1.12
C ASN A 39 -18.47 27.92 -2.60
N SER A 40 -18.35 29.12 -3.18
CA SER A 40 -18.55 29.33 -4.62
C SER A 40 -17.63 28.42 -5.44
N ARG A 41 -18.13 27.97 -6.61
CA ARG A 41 -17.35 27.18 -7.57
C ARG A 41 -16.13 27.94 -8.09
N GLU A 42 -16.14 29.27 -8.02
CA GLU A 42 -15.04 30.15 -8.43
C GLU A 42 -13.82 30.04 -7.52
N LEU A 43 -14.03 29.76 -6.23
CA LEU A 43 -12.96 29.60 -5.24
C LEU A 43 -12.12 28.33 -5.48
N LYS A 44 -12.55 27.43 -6.38
CA LYS A 44 -11.86 26.20 -6.77
C LYS A 44 -11.27 25.45 -5.57
N ILE A 45 -12.10 25.17 -4.57
CA ILE A 45 -11.69 24.45 -3.36
C ILE A 45 -11.04 23.12 -3.75
N ASP A 46 -9.73 23.02 -3.51
CA ASP A 46 -8.91 21.88 -3.85
C ASP A 46 -8.49 21.08 -2.60
N ARG A 47 -7.64 20.08 -2.78
CA ARG A 47 -7.08 19.28 -1.67
C ARG A 47 -6.35 20.14 -0.63
N PHE A 48 -5.63 21.17 -1.07
CA PHE A 48 -4.83 22.02 -0.19
C PHE A 48 -5.73 22.91 0.66
N ALA A 49 -6.78 23.48 0.08
CA ALA A 49 -7.81 24.24 0.80
C ALA A 49 -8.48 23.40 1.89
N LEU A 50 -8.85 22.15 1.60
CA LEU A 50 -9.46 21.25 2.58
C LEU A 50 -8.48 20.82 3.69
N ASN A 51 -7.19 20.67 3.35
CA ASN A 51 -6.16 20.42 4.35
C ASN A 51 -5.94 21.63 5.26
N LYS A 52 -5.94 22.86 4.72
CA LYS A 52 -5.88 24.09 5.53
C LYS A 52 -7.09 24.22 6.43
N TYR A 53 -8.29 23.93 5.91
CA TYR A 53 -9.52 23.92 6.70
C TYR A 53 -9.48 22.92 7.87
N SER A 54 -8.77 21.80 7.71
CA SER A 54 -8.58 20.83 8.79
C SER A 54 -7.85 21.41 10.00
N THR A 55 -6.93 22.36 9.78
CA THR A 55 -6.26 23.11 10.86
C THR A 55 -7.24 24.05 11.56
N THR A 56 -8.11 24.74 10.81
CA THR A 56 -9.17 25.57 11.37
C THR A 56 -10.10 24.76 12.27
N LEU A 57 -10.52 23.57 11.83
CA LEU A 57 -11.36 22.66 12.62
C LEU A 57 -10.71 22.23 13.93
N ARG A 58 -9.38 22.03 13.95
CA ARG A 58 -8.65 21.73 15.19
C ARG A 58 -8.66 22.89 16.17
N ASN A 59 -8.65 24.13 15.68
CA ASN A 59 -8.69 25.31 16.54
C ASN A 59 -10.11 25.56 17.08
N GLU A 60 -11.14 25.24 16.29
CA GLU A 60 -12.54 25.44 16.66
C GLU A 60 -13.07 24.35 17.60
N PHE A 61 -12.66 23.10 17.40
CA PHE A 61 -13.20 21.94 18.12
C PHE A 61 -12.12 21.21 18.93
N PRO A 62 -12.14 21.28 20.27
CA PRO A 62 -11.15 20.61 21.12
C PRO A 62 -11.02 19.11 20.86
N PHE A 63 -12.14 18.41 20.67
CA PHE A 63 -12.13 16.97 20.38
C PHE A 63 -11.50 16.61 19.02
N VAL A 64 -11.40 17.58 18.09
CA VAL A 64 -10.66 17.42 16.83
C VAL A 64 -9.17 17.66 17.04
N ALA A 65 -8.80 18.58 17.94
CA ALA A 65 -7.42 18.78 18.35
C ALA A 65 -6.83 17.56 19.06
N ASP A 66 -7.66 16.80 19.77
CA ASP A 66 -7.24 15.60 20.50
C ASP A 66 -6.82 14.45 19.58
N LEU A 67 -7.41 14.35 18.39
CA LEU A 67 -6.96 13.44 17.35
C LEU A 67 -5.62 13.89 16.76
N ASN A 68 -4.77 12.96 16.32
CA ASN A 68 -3.52 13.30 15.66
C ASN A 68 -3.74 14.15 14.38
N SER A 69 -2.86 15.11 14.11
CA SER A 69 -2.97 16.03 12.96
C SER A 69 -2.95 15.32 11.61
N MET A 70 -2.15 14.28 11.44
CA MET A 70 -2.10 13.48 10.20
C MET A 70 -3.39 12.67 10.02
N ALA A 71 -4.03 12.23 11.10
CA ALA A 71 -5.32 11.54 11.03
C ALA A 71 -6.45 12.50 10.67
N VAL A 72 -6.46 13.71 11.23
CA VAL A 72 -7.37 14.80 10.84
C VAL A 72 -7.18 15.16 9.36
N GLN A 73 -5.94 15.28 8.90
CA GLN A 73 -5.65 15.53 7.48
C GLN A 73 -6.13 14.38 6.59
N SER A 74 -5.89 13.12 6.97
CA SER A 74 -6.40 11.95 6.23
C SER A 74 -7.93 11.98 6.13
N ALA A 75 -8.63 12.41 7.19
CA ALA A 75 -10.07 12.58 7.17
C ALA A 75 -10.54 13.63 6.13
N SER A 76 -9.87 14.78 6.06
CA SER A 76 -10.13 15.80 5.03
C SER A 76 -9.84 15.28 3.61
N GLU A 77 -8.75 14.53 3.43
CA GLU A 77 -8.38 13.94 2.14
C GLU A 77 -9.37 12.86 1.67
N ARG A 78 -10.02 12.13 2.59
CA ARG A 78 -11.14 11.24 2.27
C ARG A 78 -12.34 12.02 1.73
N GLY A 79 -12.59 13.22 2.27
CA GLY A 79 -13.59 14.16 1.75
C GLY A 79 -13.25 14.63 0.34
N TRP A 80 -12.01 15.08 0.14
CA TRP A 80 -11.50 15.46 -1.19
C TRP A 80 -11.60 14.32 -2.20
N SER A 81 -11.24 13.10 -1.81
CA SER A 81 -11.32 11.93 -2.69
C SER A 81 -12.73 11.67 -3.20
N ALA A 82 -13.76 11.95 -2.38
CA ALA A 82 -15.16 11.86 -2.82
C ALA A 82 -15.50 12.94 -3.86
N ILE A 83 -15.03 14.17 -3.65
CA ILE A 83 -15.24 15.31 -4.54
C ILE A 83 -14.50 15.10 -5.88
N SER A 84 -13.21 14.78 -5.84
CA SER A 84 -12.40 14.52 -7.02
C SER A 84 -12.96 13.36 -7.84
N ARG A 85 -13.35 12.25 -7.21
CA ARG A 85 -14.00 11.13 -7.92
C ARG A 85 -15.29 11.55 -8.62
N PHE A 86 -16.09 12.44 -8.04
CA PHE A 86 -17.29 12.94 -8.68
C PHE A 86 -16.94 13.69 -9.99
N TYR A 87 -16.00 14.61 -9.95
CA TYR A 87 -15.55 15.35 -11.14
C TYR A 87 -14.90 14.44 -12.18
N ASP A 88 -14.04 13.51 -11.77
CA ASP A 88 -13.39 12.55 -12.66
C ASP A 88 -14.43 11.68 -13.39
N ASN A 89 -15.46 11.21 -12.67
CA ASN A 89 -16.53 10.40 -13.25
C ASN A 89 -17.42 11.21 -14.20
N CYS A 90 -17.66 12.49 -13.90
CA CYS A 90 -18.34 13.42 -14.79
C CYS A 90 -17.55 13.63 -16.08
N GLN A 91 -16.25 13.91 -15.97
CA GLN A 91 -15.35 14.11 -17.11
C GLN A 91 -15.25 12.86 -17.99
N LYS A 92 -15.11 11.68 -17.38
CA LYS A 92 -15.06 10.39 -18.07
C LYS A 92 -16.41 9.87 -18.57
N LYS A 93 -17.50 10.62 -18.34
CA LYS A 93 -18.88 10.29 -18.72
C LYS A 93 -19.37 8.90 -18.25
N ILE A 94 -18.89 8.38 -17.12
CA ILE A 94 -19.22 7.03 -16.61
C ILE A 94 -20.70 6.95 -16.19
N SER A 95 -21.49 6.02 -16.72
CA SER A 95 -22.90 5.82 -16.31
C SER A 95 -23.02 5.18 -14.91
N GLY A 96 -24.06 5.53 -14.16
CA GLY A 96 -24.39 4.96 -12.84
C GLY A 96 -23.48 5.35 -11.65
N LYS A 97 -22.25 5.82 -11.88
CA LYS A 97 -21.28 6.19 -10.83
C LYS A 97 -21.07 7.70 -10.62
N LYS A 98 -21.84 8.56 -11.30
CA LYS A 98 -21.83 10.03 -11.14
C LYS A 98 -22.63 10.49 -9.91
N GLY A 99 -22.42 9.85 -8.78
CA GLY A 99 -23.08 10.25 -7.53
C GLY A 99 -22.45 11.54 -7.00
N TYR A 100 -23.27 12.57 -6.76
CA TYR A 100 -22.83 13.77 -6.04
C TYR A 100 -22.30 13.41 -4.64
N PRO A 101 -21.21 14.02 -4.14
CA PRO A 101 -20.66 13.71 -2.82
C PRO A 101 -21.70 13.84 -1.71
N LYS A 102 -21.83 12.82 -0.86
CA LYS A 102 -22.77 12.80 0.26
C LYS A 102 -22.04 12.72 1.61
N PHE A 103 -22.70 13.23 2.65
CA PHE A 103 -22.27 13.03 4.02
C PHE A 103 -22.29 11.54 4.37
N GLN A 104 -21.22 11.10 5.03
CA GLN A 104 -21.08 9.72 5.48
C GLN A 104 -21.84 9.54 6.79
N LYS A 105 -22.66 8.49 6.85
CA LYS A 105 -23.45 8.10 8.03
C LYS A 105 -22.70 7.11 8.93
N ASP A 106 -21.91 6.23 8.33
CA ASP A 106 -21.17 5.18 9.03
C ASP A 106 -19.68 5.25 8.69
N CYS A 107 -18.89 5.84 9.58
CA CYS A 107 -17.44 5.71 9.56
C CYS A 107 -17.01 4.51 10.40
N ARG A 108 -16.06 3.73 9.90
CA ARG A 108 -15.57 2.51 10.53
C ARG A 108 -14.05 2.44 10.60
N SER A 109 -13.37 3.54 10.28
CA SER A 109 -11.91 3.58 10.37
C SER A 109 -11.37 4.96 10.61
N VAL A 110 -10.24 4.98 11.30
CA VAL A 110 -9.33 6.11 11.40
C VAL A 110 -8.01 5.71 10.75
N GLU A 111 -7.38 6.61 10.02
CA GLU A 111 -6.09 6.34 9.37
C GLU A 111 -5.04 7.28 9.91
N TYR A 112 -4.00 6.69 10.48
CA TYR A 112 -2.79 7.40 10.85
C TYR A 112 -1.73 7.14 9.77
N LYS A 113 -1.13 8.20 9.25
CA LYS A 113 -0.08 8.12 8.23
C LYS A 113 1.26 7.79 8.90
N THR A 114 2.19 8.74 8.91
CA THR A 114 3.55 8.55 9.41
C THR A 114 3.73 8.86 10.89
N SER A 115 2.72 9.43 11.56
CA SER A 115 2.81 9.83 12.98
C SER A 115 1.51 9.52 13.74
N GLY A 116 1.57 9.69 15.07
CA GLY A 116 0.45 9.42 15.99
C GLY A 116 0.36 7.97 16.46
N TRP A 117 1.31 7.13 16.04
CA TRP A 117 1.42 5.75 16.47
C TRP A 117 2.88 5.29 16.48
N ALA A 118 3.17 4.25 17.26
CA ALA A 118 4.45 3.58 17.31
C ALA A 118 4.24 2.06 17.47
N LEU A 119 4.94 1.26 16.67
CA LEU A 119 4.94 -0.19 16.79
C LEU A 119 6.02 -0.62 17.78
N HIS A 120 5.68 -1.49 18.73
CA HIS A 120 6.65 -2.04 19.67
C HIS A 120 7.72 -2.88 18.92
N PRO A 121 8.97 -3.01 19.39
CA PRO A 121 10.01 -3.80 18.71
C PRO A 121 9.63 -5.27 18.48
N THR A 122 8.87 -5.87 19.39
CA THR A 122 8.32 -7.23 19.22
C THR A 122 7.16 -7.28 18.22
N LYS A 123 6.68 -6.11 17.78
CA LYS A 123 5.61 -5.88 16.82
C LYS A 123 4.27 -6.58 17.15
N ARG A 124 4.11 -7.01 18.41
CA ARG A 124 2.89 -7.55 19.02
C ARG A 124 2.04 -6.50 19.71
N GLN A 125 2.47 -5.25 19.70
CA GLN A 125 1.79 -4.13 20.35
C GLN A 125 1.95 -2.88 19.50
N ILE A 126 0.91 -2.05 19.48
CA ILE A 126 0.91 -0.73 18.88
C ILE A 126 0.52 0.29 19.95
N THR A 127 1.16 1.47 19.94
CA THR A 127 0.84 2.56 20.86
C THR A 127 0.39 3.76 20.05
N PHE A 128 -0.81 4.26 20.32
CA PHE A 128 -1.30 5.52 19.79
C PHE A 128 -0.93 6.65 20.77
N THR A 129 -0.38 7.73 20.23
CA THR A 129 0.21 8.83 21.02
C THR A 129 -0.60 10.12 20.92
N ASP A 130 -1.85 10.03 20.44
CA ASP A 130 -2.77 11.16 20.41
C ASP A 130 -3.40 11.42 21.79
N LYS A 131 -4.13 12.52 21.91
CA LYS A 131 -4.79 12.91 23.16
C LYS A 131 -6.16 12.25 23.35
N ASN A 132 -6.59 11.41 22.40
CA ASN A 132 -7.86 10.67 22.49
C ASN A 132 -7.82 9.54 23.53
N GLY A 133 -6.66 9.20 24.09
CA GLY A 133 -6.56 8.22 25.17
C GLY A 133 -6.65 6.75 24.73
N ILE A 134 -6.41 6.45 23.45
CA ILE A 134 -6.34 5.05 22.96
C ILE A 134 -5.16 4.33 23.62
N GLY A 135 -3.98 4.96 23.62
CA GLY A 135 -2.77 4.41 24.23
C GLY A 135 -2.31 3.09 23.60
N LYS A 136 -1.83 2.17 24.44
CA LYS A 136 -1.21 0.91 24.01
C LYS A 136 -2.24 -0.21 23.82
N LEU A 137 -2.24 -0.84 22.65
CA LEU A 137 -3.08 -1.98 22.30
C LEU A 137 -2.24 -3.22 22.00
N LYS A 138 -2.76 -4.40 22.36
CA LYS A 138 -2.16 -5.68 21.97
C LYS A 138 -2.64 -6.05 20.56
N LEU A 139 -1.71 -6.40 19.68
CA LEU A 139 -2.01 -6.94 18.36
C LEU A 139 -2.19 -8.47 18.49
N LEU A 140 -3.29 -8.96 17.94
CA LEU A 140 -3.65 -10.36 17.81
C LEU A 140 -3.55 -10.74 16.34
N GLY A 141 -2.63 -11.64 16.02
CA GLY A 141 -2.42 -12.17 14.69
C GLY A 141 -1.63 -13.48 14.76
N LYS A 142 -1.88 -14.38 13.82
CA LYS A 142 -1.27 -15.72 13.75
C LYS A 142 0.04 -15.74 12.97
N TRP A 143 0.44 -14.60 12.41
CA TRP A 143 1.43 -14.53 11.34
C TRP A 143 2.68 -13.77 11.80
N ASP A 144 3.76 -14.51 12.06
CA ASP A 144 5.12 -13.98 12.20
C ASP A 144 5.67 -13.48 10.84
N ILE A 145 4.87 -12.84 9.99
CA ILE A 145 5.37 -12.17 8.76
C ILE A 145 6.35 -11.02 9.12
N GLN A 146 6.32 -10.62 10.38
CA GLN A 146 7.18 -9.61 10.98
C GLN A 146 8.66 -10.00 11.10
N SER A 147 9.03 -11.28 10.90
CA SER A 147 10.43 -11.72 10.82
C SER A 147 11.03 -11.57 9.42
N TYR A 148 10.22 -11.29 8.39
CA TYR A 148 10.70 -11.28 7.02
C TYR A 148 11.21 -9.91 6.59
N ASN A 149 12.43 -9.88 6.05
CA ASN A 149 12.93 -8.73 5.32
C ASN A 149 12.01 -8.46 4.11
N VAL A 150 11.56 -7.21 3.96
CA VAL A 150 10.68 -6.79 2.85
C VAL A 150 11.29 -7.15 1.50
N LYS A 151 12.64 -7.13 1.38
CA LYS A 151 13.37 -7.53 0.17
C LYS A 151 13.14 -9.01 -0.21
N ASP A 152 12.85 -9.87 0.77
CA ASP A 152 12.81 -11.33 0.60
C ASP A 152 11.39 -11.91 0.69
N ILE A 153 10.36 -11.08 0.81
CA ILE A 153 9.00 -11.56 1.08
C ILE A 153 8.47 -12.42 -0.07
N ILE A 154 8.66 -12.02 -1.32
CA ILE A 154 8.19 -12.78 -2.48
C ILE A 154 8.86 -14.16 -2.53
N ARG A 155 10.18 -14.20 -2.32
CA ARG A 155 10.94 -15.46 -2.29
C ARG A 155 10.40 -16.39 -1.21
N GLN A 156 10.25 -15.90 0.01
CA GLN A 156 9.86 -16.71 1.17
C GLN A 156 8.44 -17.24 1.04
N TRP A 157 7.53 -16.46 0.44
CA TRP A 157 6.19 -16.94 0.11
C TRP A 157 6.21 -18.05 -0.94
N ILE A 158 7.04 -17.92 -1.99
CA ILE A 158 7.21 -18.96 -3.00
C ILE A 158 7.77 -20.24 -2.38
N GLU A 159 8.78 -20.14 -1.52
CA GLU A 159 9.37 -21.27 -0.80
C GLU A 159 8.38 -21.93 0.16
N TYR A 160 7.62 -21.13 0.93
CA TYR A 160 6.58 -21.62 1.82
C TYR A 160 5.51 -22.41 1.08
N PHE A 161 4.96 -21.85 0.00
CA PHE A 161 3.95 -22.55 -0.78
C PHE A 161 4.51 -23.77 -1.50
N ALA A 162 5.74 -23.71 -1.99
CA ALA A 162 6.40 -24.86 -2.58
C ALA A 162 6.46 -26.01 -1.56
N ALA A 163 6.97 -25.76 -0.34
CA ALA A 163 6.99 -26.77 0.73
C ALA A 163 5.58 -27.26 1.09
N LYS A 164 4.60 -26.36 1.21
CA LYS A 164 3.21 -26.71 1.56
C LYS A 164 2.54 -27.64 0.53
N PHE A 165 2.90 -27.51 -0.75
CA PHE A 165 2.34 -28.30 -1.85
C PHE A 165 3.29 -29.40 -2.34
N ASP A 166 4.31 -29.74 -1.55
CA ASP A 166 5.32 -30.74 -1.87
C ASP A 166 5.98 -30.49 -3.25
N LYS A 167 6.36 -29.23 -3.47
CA LYS A 167 7.07 -28.73 -4.65
C LYS A 167 8.42 -28.15 -4.24
N LEU A 168 9.34 -28.11 -5.20
CA LEU A 168 10.65 -27.48 -5.06
C LEU A 168 10.63 -26.07 -5.66
N ALA A 169 11.06 -25.08 -4.87
CA ALA A 169 11.37 -23.73 -5.35
C ALA A 169 12.88 -23.64 -5.62
N ILE A 170 13.26 -23.44 -6.88
CA ILE A 170 14.67 -23.38 -7.30
C ILE A 170 15.00 -21.93 -7.68
N PRO A 171 15.87 -21.23 -6.93
CA PRO A 171 16.32 -19.90 -7.32
C PRO A 171 17.28 -19.99 -8.50
N VAL A 172 17.13 -19.08 -9.46
CA VAL A 172 18.06 -18.94 -10.60
C VAL A 172 18.67 -17.55 -10.62
N ALA A 173 19.88 -17.43 -11.16
CA ALA A 173 20.53 -16.13 -11.33
C ALA A 173 19.73 -15.27 -12.34
N PRO A 174 19.42 -14.00 -12.02
CA PRO A 174 18.54 -13.18 -12.86
C PRO A 174 19.24 -12.60 -14.10
N HIS A 175 20.56 -12.65 -14.15
CA HIS A 175 21.38 -11.92 -15.12
C HIS A 175 21.08 -12.33 -16.57
N TYR A 176 20.94 -11.32 -17.44
CA TYR A 176 20.79 -11.45 -18.90
C TYR A 176 19.59 -12.25 -19.40
N THR A 177 18.70 -12.75 -18.53
CA THR A 177 17.54 -13.58 -18.89
C THR A 177 16.60 -12.93 -19.91
N SER A 178 16.41 -11.62 -19.84
CA SER A 178 15.57 -10.86 -20.78
C SER A 178 16.26 -10.51 -22.11
N GLN A 179 17.59 -10.52 -22.14
CA GLN A 179 18.40 -10.16 -23.31
C GLN A 179 18.82 -11.39 -24.12
N LYS A 180 19.10 -12.52 -23.46
CA LYS A 180 19.44 -13.79 -24.10
C LYS A 180 18.25 -14.29 -24.90
N CYS A 181 18.40 -14.56 -26.18
CA CYS A 181 17.33 -15.17 -26.97
C CYS A 181 17.07 -16.59 -26.46
N SER A 182 15.82 -16.90 -26.15
CA SER A 182 15.41 -18.23 -25.69
C SER A 182 15.51 -19.31 -26.77
N ASN A 183 15.54 -18.92 -28.05
CA ASN A 183 15.69 -19.83 -29.19
C ASN A 183 17.16 -20.13 -29.50
N CYS A 184 17.97 -19.10 -29.77
CA CYS A 184 19.34 -19.28 -30.27
C CYS A 184 20.45 -18.93 -29.25
N GLY A 185 20.10 -18.40 -28.07
CA GLY A 185 21.07 -18.08 -27.02
C GLY A 185 21.88 -16.80 -27.20
N VAL A 186 21.76 -16.08 -28.34
CA VAL A 186 22.48 -14.82 -28.56
C VAL A 186 21.98 -13.71 -27.64
N ILE A 187 22.87 -12.83 -27.18
CA ILE A 187 22.49 -11.65 -26.39
C ILE A 187 22.01 -10.54 -27.33
N VAL A 188 20.74 -10.19 -27.22
CA VAL A 188 20.16 -9.02 -27.89
C VAL A 188 20.09 -7.88 -26.87
N LYS A 189 21.05 -6.94 -26.93
CA LYS A 189 21.07 -5.75 -26.06
C LYS A 189 19.83 -4.90 -26.31
N LYS A 190 19.13 -4.51 -25.23
CA LYS A 190 17.93 -3.69 -25.30
C LYS A 190 17.69 -2.93 -24.00
N SER A 191 17.01 -1.79 -24.09
CA SER A 191 16.61 -0.97 -22.95
C SER A 191 15.42 -1.59 -22.20
N LEU A 192 15.18 -1.12 -20.97
CA LEU A 192 14.00 -1.48 -20.19
C LEU A 192 12.67 -1.03 -20.82
N SER A 193 12.68 -0.03 -21.70
CA SER A 193 11.50 0.41 -22.45
C SER A 193 11.15 -0.52 -23.61
N THR A 194 12.11 -1.28 -24.13
CA THR A 194 11.88 -2.22 -25.24
C THR A 194 11.17 -3.48 -24.71
N ARG A 195 9.88 -3.62 -25.01
CA ARG A 195 9.03 -4.72 -24.52
C ARG A 195 8.96 -5.93 -25.44
N THR A 196 9.27 -5.78 -26.72
CA THR A 196 9.33 -6.89 -27.68
C THR A 196 10.77 -7.39 -27.81
N HIS A 197 10.95 -8.70 -27.72
CA HIS A 197 12.21 -9.37 -28.03
C HIS A 197 12.18 -9.79 -29.50
N VAL A 198 12.94 -9.08 -30.33
CA VAL A 198 13.21 -9.45 -31.73
C VAL A 198 14.65 -9.91 -31.83
N CYS A 199 14.88 -11.07 -32.45
CA CYS A 199 16.19 -11.64 -32.64
C CYS A 199 16.39 -12.06 -34.11
N ASN A 200 17.63 -11.96 -34.60
CA ASN A 200 18.01 -12.32 -35.96
C ASN A 200 17.75 -13.80 -36.32
N CYS A 201 17.55 -14.68 -35.32
CA CYS A 201 17.14 -16.06 -35.55
C CYS A 201 15.65 -16.24 -35.90
N GLY A 202 14.89 -15.15 -36.02
CA GLY A 202 13.44 -15.16 -36.27
C GLY A 202 12.57 -15.22 -35.01
N CYS A 203 13.16 -15.24 -33.82
CA CYS A 203 12.41 -15.23 -32.56
C CYS A 203 11.83 -13.83 -32.28
N GLU A 204 10.50 -13.72 -32.31
CA GLU A 204 9.74 -12.51 -31.96
C GLU A 204 8.69 -12.83 -30.88
N LEU A 205 8.90 -12.32 -29.67
CA LEU A 205 7.96 -12.51 -28.56
C LEU A 205 8.14 -11.45 -27.46
N HIS A 206 7.20 -11.34 -26.53
CA HIS A 206 7.32 -10.36 -25.44
C HIS A 206 8.56 -10.64 -24.58
N ARG A 207 9.33 -9.60 -24.23
CA ARG A 207 10.61 -9.71 -23.51
C ARG A 207 10.49 -10.49 -22.20
N ASP A 208 9.39 -10.30 -21.49
CA ASP A 208 9.17 -10.98 -20.20
C ASP A 208 8.80 -12.46 -20.42
N THR A 209 8.15 -12.81 -21.55
CA THR A 209 7.95 -14.21 -21.97
C THR A 209 9.28 -14.86 -22.34
N ASN A 210 10.16 -14.15 -23.06
CA ASN A 210 11.52 -14.61 -23.38
C ASN A 210 12.32 -14.91 -22.10
N ALA A 211 12.26 -13.98 -21.14
CA ALA A 211 12.90 -14.13 -19.86
C ALA A 211 12.36 -15.35 -19.09
N ALA A 212 11.05 -15.56 -19.07
CA ALA A 212 10.42 -16.70 -18.41
C ALA A 212 10.88 -18.04 -18.98
N ILE A 213 11.00 -18.16 -20.32
CA ILE A 213 11.51 -19.37 -20.97
C ILE A 213 12.97 -19.63 -20.57
N ASN A 214 13.82 -18.59 -20.56
CA ASN A 214 15.21 -18.71 -20.11
C ASN A 214 15.31 -19.12 -18.64
N ILE A 215 14.50 -18.53 -17.77
CA ILE A 215 14.42 -18.86 -16.34
C ILE A 215 14.03 -20.33 -16.14
N LEU A 216 13.03 -20.81 -16.90
CA LEU A 216 12.62 -22.21 -16.87
C LEU A 216 13.75 -23.14 -17.32
N ASN A 217 14.46 -22.80 -18.40
CA ASN A 217 15.57 -23.59 -18.90
C ASN A 217 16.73 -23.66 -17.89
N LEU A 218 17.07 -22.53 -17.26
CA LEU A 218 18.05 -22.49 -16.16
C LEU A 218 17.60 -23.35 -14.97
N GLY A 219 16.33 -23.26 -14.58
CA GLY A 219 15.76 -24.06 -13.49
C GLY A 219 15.77 -25.56 -13.77
N LYS A 220 15.55 -25.97 -15.04
CA LYS A 220 15.68 -27.37 -15.46
C LYS A 220 17.13 -27.86 -15.39
N GLN A 221 18.10 -27.03 -15.81
CA GLN A 221 19.53 -27.36 -15.76
C GLN A 221 20.05 -27.45 -14.31
N ALA A 222 19.58 -26.57 -13.43
CA ALA A 222 19.99 -26.55 -12.02
C ALA A 222 19.61 -27.81 -11.22
N ARG A 223 18.66 -28.63 -11.70
CA ARG A 223 18.27 -29.89 -11.05
C ARG A 223 19.36 -30.98 -11.08
N GLY A 224 20.44 -30.78 -11.85
CA GLY A 224 21.56 -31.72 -11.96
C GLY A 224 22.84 -31.36 -11.19
N GLY A 225 22.88 -30.23 -10.46
CA GLY A 225 24.09 -29.73 -9.77
C GLY A 225 23.82 -29.29 -8.33
N HIS A 226 24.85 -29.36 -7.47
CA HIS A 226 24.76 -29.08 -6.04
C HIS A 226 24.01 -27.77 -5.69
N PRO A 227 23.16 -27.78 -4.64
CA PRO A 227 22.31 -26.65 -4.26
C PRO A 227 23.12 -25.61 -3.47
N ARG A 228 23.95 -24.83 -4.15
CA ARG A 228 24.50 -23.59 -3.56
C ARG A 228 23.83 -22.38 -4.22
N SER A 229 23.10 -21.63 -3.40
CA SER A 229 22.38 -20.43 -3.80
C SER A 229 23.31 -19.22 -3.88
N ASN A 230 23.62 -18.75 -5.08
CA ASN A 230 24.34 -17.48 -5.30
C ASN A 230 23.43 -16.37 -5.86
N ALA A 231 22.10 -16.56 -5.84
CA ALA A 231 21.15 -15.57 -6.34
C ALA A 231 20.87 -14.51 -5.25
N ASN A 232 21.70 -13.49 -5.18
CA ASN A 232 21.42 -12.28 -4.41
C ASN A 232 20.39 -11.45 -5.18
N GLY A 233 19.28 -11.09 -4.52
CA GLY A 233 18.26 -10.21 -5.10
C GLY A 233 18.89 -8.89 -5.54
N LEU A 234 18.79 -8.58 -6.84
CA LEU A 234 19.20 -7.29 -7.38
C LEU A 234 18.42 -6.19 -6.65
N GLU A 235 19.11 -5.17 -6.15
CA GLU A 235 18.45 -4.04 -5.50
C GLU A 235 17.41 -3.43 -6.42
N THR A 236 16.22 -3.19 -5.88
CA THR A 236 15.13 -2.52 -6.59
C THR A 236 15.61 -1.16 -7.07
N SER A 237 15.65 -0.95 -8.39
CA SER A 237 15.96 0.34 -9.05
C SER A 237 14.87 1.41 -8.87
N THR A 238 14.01 1.23 -7.87
CA THR A 238 13.00 2.18 -7.47
C THR A 238 13.37 2.58 -6.06
N LEU A 239 13.70 3.86 -5.86
CA LEU A 239 13.63 4.47 -4.54
C LEU A 239 12.19 4.30 -4.07
N LEU A 240 11.90 3.19 -3.38
CA LEU A 240 10.69 3.01 -2.60
C LEU A 240 10.83 3.89 -1.37
N GLY A 241 10.65 5.19 -1.62
CA GLY A 241 10.38 6.16 -0.58
C GLY A 241 9.18 5.68 0.22
N GLU A 242 9.44 5.50 1.50
CA GLU A 242 8.49 5.45 2.59
C GLU A 242 7.56 4.23 2.62
N THR A 243 7.94 3.30 3.49
CA THR A 243 7.08 2.34 4.16
C THR A 243 5.90 3.08 4.84
N LEU A 244 4.87 3.44 4.08
CA LEU A 244 3.60 3.90 4.64
C LEU A 244 2.87 2.69 5.22
N VAL A 245 3.25 2.32 6.45
CA VAL A 245 2.40 1.47 7.29
C VAL A 245 1.23 2.34 7.72
N ALA A 246 0.11 2.26 7.00
CA ALA A 246 -1.12 2.87 7.45
C ALA A 246 -1.71 2.00 8.56
N ALA A 247 -1.63 2.48 9.81
CA ALA A 247 -2.41 1.88 10.89
C ALA A 247 -3.87 2.30 10.68
N ARG A 248 -4.66 1.37 10.14
CA ARG A 248 -6.12 1.47 10.10
C ARG A 248 -6.66 0.64 11.26
N ILE A 249 -7.26 1.33 12.23
CA ILE A 249 -8.15 0.70 13.21
C ILE A 249 -9.56 0.75 12.64
#